data_AF-A0A535SPQ9-F1
#
_entry.id   AF-A0A535SPQ9-F1
#
_cell.length_a   1.000
_cell.length_b   1.000
_cell.length_c   1.000
_cell.angle_alpha   90.00
_cell.angle_beta   90.00
_cell.angle_gamma   90.00
#
_symmetry.space_group_name_H-M   'P 1'
#
loop_
_entity.id
_entity.type
_entity.pdbx_description
1 polymer ?
#
loop_
_entity_poly.entity_id
_entity_poly.type
_entity_poly.pdbx_seq_one_letter_code
_entity_poly.pdbx_strand_id
1 'polypeptide(L)'
;MVLFLLVGGFALRRPTLYEFLLTAIALFLALQSVRNVALFVAATTPVLINTYGSWWREYVAARKWTITLPPRPLFAVVTAIVLVVIFGTTALRVGSELSASRQQQLDATTYPVGAADWLAGHPDVGTHMYNQYGWGGYLAYRFYPQKNRQVFIFGEAALMGDQLLNDYEDVQTLRPDWRQILDRYGVDYVVYNKGEALANVLATQPDWTLVYQDSVAVIYVRAIPKS
;
A
#
# COMPACT_ATOMS: atom_id res chain seq x y z
N MET A 1 5.98 14.44 8.53
CA MET A 1 7.33 14.99 8.81
C MET A 1 7.77 16.05 7.81
N VAL A 2 7.85 15.76 6.50
CA VAL A 2 8.36 16.72 5.49
C VAL A 2 7.56 18.03 5.42
N LEU A 3 6.24 17.96 5.57
CA LEU A 3 5.35 19.14 5.69
C LEU A 3 5.71 20.08 6.85
N PHE A 4 6.08 19.53 8.01
CA PHE A 4 6.47 20.36 9.16
C PHE A 4 7.82 21.06 8.91
N LEU A 5 8.76 20.39 8.23
CA LEU A 5 10.03 21.01 7.83
C LEU A 5 9.82 22.12 6.80
N LEU A 6 8.84 21.96 5.89
CA LEU A 6 8.45 23.01 4.94
C LEU A 6 7.90 24.25 5.63
N VAL A 7 6.90 24.05 6.50
CA VAL A 7 6.27 25.15 7.24
C VAL A 7 7.29 25.86 8.11
N GLY A 8 8.15 25.09 8.80
CA GLY A 8 9.26 25.64 9.59
C GLY A 8 10.25 26.44 8.74
N GLY A 9 10.65 25.92 7.58
CA GLY A 9 11.52 26.63 6.64
C GLY A 9 10.91 27.95 6.17
N PHE A 10 9.64 27.95 5.77
CA PHE A 10 8.94 29.14 5.28
C PHE A 10 8.67 30.18 6.38
N ALA A 11 8.53 29.74 7.64
CA ALA A 11 8.45 30.64 8.79
C ALA A 11 9.79 31.34 9.08
N LEU A 12 10.91 30.65 8.85
CA LEU A 12 12.26 31.21 9.03
C LEU A 12 12.65 32.16 7.89
N ARG A 13 12.18 31.89 6.66
CA ARG A 13 12.45 32.71 5.48
C ARG A 13 11.27 32.64 4.51
N ARG A 14 10.82 33.81 4.03
CA ARG A 14 9.76 33.87 3.02
C ARG A 14 10.24 33.20 1.72
N PRO A 15 9.50 32.20 1.20
CA PRO A 15 9.87 31.53 -0.03
C PRO A 15 9.71 32.45 -1.23
N THR A 16 10.46 32.17 -2.30
CA THR A 16 10.18 32.77 -3.60
C THR A 16 8.85 32.26 -4.17
N LEU A 17 8.26 32.99 -5.11
CA LEU A 17 7.02 32.56 -5.76
C LEU A 17 7.18 31.19 -6.44
N TYR A 18 8.33 30.93 -7.07
CA TYR A 18 8.63 29.64 -7.68
C TYR A 18 8.67 28.51 -6.64
N GLU A 19 9.38 28.68 -5.53
CA GLU A 19 9.47 27.67 -4.47
C GLU A 19 8.11 27.40 -3.83
N PHE A 20 7.32 28.45 -3.61
CA PHE A 20 5.96 28.31 -3.09
C PHE A 20 5.08 27.54 -4.08
N LEU A 21 5.06 27.91 -5.35
CA LEU A 21 4.25 27.24 -6.37
C LEU A 21 4.68 25.80 -6.59
N LEU A 22 5.99 25.54 -6.68
CA LEU A 22 6.54 24.18 -6.84
C LEU A 22 6.12 23.27 -5.69
N THR A 23 6.28 23.74 -4.45
CA THR A 23 5.93 22.95 -3.26
C THR A 23 4.43 22.82 -3.07
N ALA A 24 3.63 23.85 -3.39
CA ALA A 24 2.18 23.81 -3.34
C ALA A 24 1.58 22.86 -4.38
N ILE A 25 2.06 22.90 -5.62
CA ILE A 25 1.62 21.98 -6.69
C ILE A 25 2.02 20.55 -6.33
N ALA A 26 3.26 20.34 -5.88
CA ALA A 26 3.72 19.01 -5.51
C ALA A 26 2.96 18.46 -4.30
N LEU A 27 2.61 19.31 -3.33
CA LEU A 27 1.75 18.95 -2.20
C LEU A 27 0.34 18.59 -2.67
N PHE A 28 -0.25 19.40 -3.54
CA PHE A 28 -1.56 19.14 -4.11
C PHE A 28 -1.59 17.77 -4.81
N LEU A 29 -0.57 17.46 -5.62
CA LEU A 29 -0.44 16.14 -6.26
C LEU A 29 -0.28 15.01 -5.23
N ALA A 30 0.52 15.22 -4.18
CA ALA A 30 0.69 14.23 -3.10
C ALA A 30 -0.60 13.97 -2.30
N LEU A 31 -1.45 14.99 -2.14
CA LEU A 31 -2.77 14.84 -1.51
C LEU A 31 -3.77 14.10 -2.39
N GLN A 32 -3.61 14.16 -3.73
CA GLN A 32 -4.44 13.39 -4.65
C GLN A 32 -4.11 11.88 -4.65
N SER A 33 -2.85 11.51 -4.46
CA SER A 33 -2.45 10.11 -4.48
C SER A 33 -1.16 9.88 -3.70
N VAL A 34 -1.13 8.78 -2.92
CA VAL A 34 0.06 8.30 -2.21
C VAL A 34 1.26 8.12 -3.16
N ARG A 35 1.01 7.77 -4.43
CA ARG A 35 2.05 7.62 -5.45
C ARG A 35 2.84 8.90 -5.69
N ASN A 36 2.21 10.06 -5.53
CA ASN A 36 2.83 11.37 -5.77
C ASN A 36 3.64 11.88 -4.55
N VAL A 37 3.60 11.19 -3.41
CA VAL A 37 4.39 11.56 -2.22
C VAL A 37 5.89 11.53 -2.54
N ALA A 38 6.35 10.56 -3.33
CA ALA A 38 7.75 10.50 -3.76
C ALA A 38 8.15 11.74 -4.58
N LEU A 39 7.29 12.18 -5.50
CA LEU A 39 7.51 13.39 -6.30
C LEU A 39 7.53 14.63 -5.42
N PHE A 40 6.65 14.71 -4.42
CA PHE A 40 6.64 15.80 -3.45
C PHE A 40 7.93 15.88 -2.65
N VAL A 41 8.43 14.75 -2.14
CA VAL A 41 9.71 14.73 -1.42
C VAL A 41 10.85 15.16 -2.34
N ALA A 42 10.90 14.65 -3.58
CA ALA A 42 11.94 15.01 -4.55
C ALA A 42 11.91 16.49 -4.91
N ALA A 43 10.72 17.05 -5.20
CA ALA A 43 10.56 18.45 -5.60
C ALA A 43 10.86 19.43 -4.45
N THR A 44 10.53 19.04 -3.22
CA THR A 44 10.65 19.92 -2.05
C THR A 44 12.05 19.89 -1.42
N THR A 45 12.79 18.79 -1.59
CA THR A 45 14.13 18.64 -0.98
C THR A 45 15.08 19.79 -1.32
N PRO A 46 15.23 20.23 -2.59
CA PRO A 46 16.09 21.38 -2.92
C PRO A 46 15.63 22.69 -2.28
N VAL A 47 14.31 22.91 -2.18
CA VAL A 47 13.72 24.10 -1.55
C VAL A 47 14.08 24.15 -0.07
N LEU A 48 13.95 23.01 0.64
CA LEU A 48 14.35 22.90 2.03
C LEU A 48 15.86 23.14 2.21
N ILE A 49 16.70 22.54 1.38
CA ILE A 49 18.16 22.71 1.42
C ILE A 49 18.53 24.20 1.26
N ASN A 50 17.93 24.89 0.28
CA ASN A 50 18.21 26.30 0.03
C ASN A 50 17.69 27.19 1.16
N THR A 51 16.48 26.92 1.67
CA THR A 51 15.85 27.71 2.72
C THR A 51 16.64 27.61 4.03
N TYR A 52 16.89 26.39 4.50
CA TYR A 52 17.66 26.16 5.73
C TYR A 52 19.13 26.54 5.58
N GLY A 53 19.76 26.26 4.42
CA GLY A 53 21.15 26.61 4.17
C GLY A 53 21.40 28.12 4.05
N SER A 54 20.44 28.88 3.52
CA SER A 54 20.51 30.34 3.48
C SER A 54 20.23 30.95 4.85
N TRP A 55 19.18 30.50 5.55
CA TRP A 55 18.89 30.90 6.94
C TRP A 55 20.08 30.67 7.87
N TRP A 56 20.74 29.49 7.77
CA TRP A 56 21.91 29.19 8.58
C TRP A 56 23.06 30.17 8.33
N ARG A 57 23.32 30.52 7.06
CA ARG A 57 24.35 31.51 6.70
C ARG A 57 24.04 32.89 7.27
N GLU A 58 22.79 33.33 7.17
CA GLU A 58 22.34 34.62 7.73
C GLU A 58 22.46 34.63 9.27
N TYR A 59 22.07 33.54 9.94
CA TYR A 59 22.17 33.37 11.39
C TYR A 59 23.62 33.41 11.89
N VAL A 60 24.53 32.69 11.23
CA VAL A 60 25.96 32.66 11.54
C VAL A 60 26.60 34.04 11.33
N ALA A 61 26.27 34.71 10.22
CA ALA A 61 26.77 36.05 9.91
C ALA A 61 26.29 37.09 10.94
N ALA A 62 25.02 37.04 11.34
CA ALA A 62 24.45 37.92 12.36
C ALA A 62 25.13 37.75 13.73
N ARG A 63 25.57 36.53 14.06
CA ARG A 63 26.33 36.24 15.29
C ARG A 63 27.84 36.48 15.17
N LYS A 64 28.32 36.98 14.03
CA LYS A 64 29.76 37.13 13.72
C LYS A 64 30.56 35.85 13.97
N TRP A 65 29.94 34.69 13.81
CA TRP A 65 30.62 33.42 13.96
C TRP A 65 31.52 33.20 12.75
N THR A 66 32.82 33.17 12.99
CA THR A 66 33.79 32.78 11.96
C THR A 66 33.81 31.26 11.87
N ILE A 67 32.99 30.71 10.98
CA ILE A 67 33.08 29.28 10.63
C ILE A 67 34.33 29.11 9.78
N THR A 68 35.41 28.65 10.41
CA THR A 68 36.58 28.16 9.68
C THR A 68 36.23 26.79 9.12
N LEU A 69 36.16 26.70 7.80
CA LEU A 69 36.01 25.40 7.14
C LEU A 69 37.23 24.55 7.49
N PRO A 70 37.04 23.28 7.87
CA PRO A 70 38.16 22.38 8.10
C PRO A 70 38.98 22.24 6.81
N PRO A 71 40.29 21.92 6.91
CA PRO A 71 41.13 21.71 5.74
C PRO A 71 40.50 20.68 4.80
N ARG A 72 40.64 20.91 3.48
CA ARG A 72 40.05 20.07 2.40
C ARG A 72 40.10 18.56 2.64
N PRO A 73 41.21 17.94 3.09
CA PRO A 73 41.24 16.49 3.35
C PRO A 73 40.32 16.08 4.51
N LEU A 74 40.25 16.87 5.58
CA LEU A 74 39.37 16.58 6.72
C LEU A 74 37.89 16.69 6.33
N PHE A 75 37.53 17.71 5.54
CA PHE A 75 36.17 17.86 5.01
C PHE A 75 35.78 16.69 4.09
N ALA A 76 36.68 16.24 3.23
CA ALA A 76 36.47 15.10 2.35
C ALA A 76 36.27 13.79 3.15
N VAL A 77 37.09 13.56 4.18
CA VAL A 77 36.98 12.39 5.07
C VAL A 77 35.65 12.40 5.83
N VAL A 78 35.26 13.53 6.42
CA VAL A 78 33.97 13.65 7.12
C VAL A 78 32.80 13.41 6.17
N THR A 79 32.84 13.99 4.97
CA THR A 79 31.81 13.77 3.95
C THR A 79 31.75 12.31 3.53
N ALA A 80 32.89 11.66 3.30
CA ALA A 80 32.97 10.25 2.96
C ALA A 80 32.40 9.37 4.09
N ILE A 81 32.72 9.66 5.35
CA ILE A 81 32.17 8.95 6.51
C ILE A 81 30.65 9.11 6.56
N VAL A 82 30.13 10.33 6.40
CA VAL A 82 28.68 10.58 6.39
C VAL A 82 28.00 9.82 5.25
N LEU A 83 28.55 9.83 4.04
CA LEU A 83 28.03 9.08 2.91
C LEU A 83 28.06 7.57 3.15
N VAL A 84 29.15 7.05 3.74
CA VAL A 84 29.26 5.63 4.12
C VAL A 84 28.25 5.26 5.20
N VAL A 85 28.00 6.12 6.19
CA VAL A 85 26.99 5.89 7.23
C VAL A 85 25.59 5.92 6.63
N ILE A 86 25.27 6.90 5.77
CA ILE A 86 23.98 6.97 5.08
C ILE A 86 23.79 5.73 4.19
N PHE A 87 24.80 5.38 3.39
CA PHE A 87 24.75 4.21 2.52
C PHE A 87 24.63 2.91 3.33
N GLY A 88 25.43 2.75 4.38
CA GLY A 88 25.42 1.57 5.25
C GLY A 88 24.09 1.41 5.98
N THR A 89 23.55 2.47 6.55
CA THR A 89 22.23 2.43 7.21
C THR A 89 21.10 2.15 6.23
N THR A 90 21.13 2.74 5.04
CA THR A 90 20.18 2.46 3.96
C THR A 90 20.30 1.02 3.50
N ALA A 91 21.51 0.53 3.24
CA ALA A 91 21.78 -0.84 2.80
C ALA A 91 21.40 -1.89 3.85
N LEU A 92 21.60 -1.61 5.14
CA LEU A 92 21.15 -2.49 6.23
C LEU A 92 19.63 -2.51 6.35
N ARG A 93 18.96 -1.35 6.28
CA ARG A 93 17.49 -1.25 6.27
C ARG A 93 16.90 -2.00 5.08
N VAL A 94 17.35 -1.66 3.89
CA VAL A 94 16.90 -2.27 2.63
C VAL A 94 17.24 -3.76 2.61
N GLY A 95 18.43 -4.17 3.04
CA GLY A 95 18.82 -5.58 3.12
C GLY A 95 18.00 -6.38 4.14
N SER A 96 17.58 -5.76 5.25
CA SER A 96 16.70 -6.40 6.23
C SER A 96 15.26 -6.54 5.72
N GLU A 97 14.76 -5.57 4.98
CA GLU A 97 13.43 -5.59 4.36
C GLU A 97 13.36 -6.49 3.11
N LEU A 98 14.46 -6.60 2.35
CA LEU A 98 14.63 -7.48 1.19
C LEU A 98 15.00 -8.92 1.57
N SER A 99 15.09 -9.26 2.86
CA SER A 99 15.32 -10.65 3.24
C SER A 99 14.10 -11.48 2.80
N ALA A 100 14.31 -12.35 1.80
CA ALA A 100 13.24 -13.11 1.16
C ALA A 100 12.37 -13.86 2.18
N SER A 101 12.96 -14.33 3.28
CA SER A 101 12.25 -14.98 4.38
C SER A 101 11.32 -14.05 5.17
N ARG A 102 11.74 -12.80 5.44
CA ARG A 102 10.90 -11.80 6.12
C ARG A 102 9.77 -11.34 5.22
N GLN A 103 10.06 -11.13 3.94
CA GLN A 103 9.06 -10.76 2.95
C GLN A 103 8.03 -11.87 2.78
N GLN A 104 8.47 -13.12 2.66
CA GLN A 104 7.58 -14.27 2.56
C GLN A 104 6.72 -14.48 3.82
N GLN A 105 7.25 -14.20 5.02
CA GLN A 105 6.46 -14.19 6.25
C GLN A 105 5.41 -13.07 6.26
N LEU A 106 5.81 -11.84 5.90
CA LEU A 106 4.90 -10.71 5.83
C LEU A 106 3.78 -10.96 4.80
N ASP A 107 4.14 -11.52 3.65
CA ASP A 107 3.20 -11.91 2.61
C ASP A 107 2.25 -12.99 3.11
N ALA A 108 2.75 -14.04 3.77
CA ALA A 108 1.92 -15.10 4.34
C ALA A 108 0.95 -14.62 5.44
N THR A 109 1.26 -13.51 6.13
CA THR A 109 0.35 -12.90 7.11
C THR A 109 -0.60 -11.85 6.53
N THR A 110 -0.30 -11.31 5.35
CA THR A 110 -1.05 -10.20 4.74
C THR A 110 -1.93 -10.66 3.58
N TYR A 111 -1.46 -11.65 2.83
CA TYR A 111 -2.10 -12.20 1.63
C TYR A 111 -2.57 -13.65 1.87
N PRO A 112 -3.54 -14.12 1.08
CA PRO A 112 -4.15 -15.44 1.27
C PRO A 112 -3.29 -16.53 0.60
N VAL A 113 -2.00 -16.62 0.96
CA VAL A 113 -1.04 -17.53 0.31
C VAL A 113 -1.47 -18.99 0.49
N GLY A 114 -1.83 -19.38 1.72
CA GLY A 114 -2.28 -20.74 2.00
C GLY A 114 -3.57 -21.11 1.27
N ALA A 115 -4.55 -20.19 1.24
CA ALA A 115 -5.79 -20.38 0.49
C ALA A 115 -5.52 -20.47 -1.03
N ALA A 116 -4.60 -19.67 -1.56
CA ALA A 116 -4.24 -19.72 -2.97
C ALA A 116 -3.52 -21.03 -3.34
N ASP A 117 -2.63 -21.53 -2.49
CA ASP A 117 -1.98 -22.83 -2.68
C ASP A 117 -2.99 -23.97 -2.63
N TRP A 118 -3.97 -23.90 -1.72
CA TRP A 118 -5.07 -24.85 -1.66
C TRP A 118 -5.92 -24.81 -2.94
N LEU A 119 -6.30 -23.63 -3.44
CA LEU A 119 -7.05 -23.47 -4.69
C LEU A 119 -6.27 -23.98 -5.91
N ALA A 120 -4.95 -23.83 -5.93
CA ALA A 120 -4.12 -24.39 -7.00
C ALA A 120 -4.12 -25.93 -6.99
N GLY A 121 -4.19 -26.54 -5.80
CA GLY A 121 -4.34 -28.00 -5.63
C GLY A 121 -5.76 -28.53 -5.88
N HIS A 122 -6.77 -27.66 -5.96
CA HIS A 122 -8.19 -28.02 -6.12
C HIS A 122 -8.82 -27.28 -7.32
N PRO A 123 -8.42 -27.59 -8.55
CA PRO A 123 -8.83 -26.84 -9.75
C PRO A 123 -10.34 -26.90 -10.02
N ASP A 124 -11.03 -27.94 -9.55
CA ASP A 124 -12.47 -28.15 -9.76
C ASP A 124 -13.36 -27.32 -8.80
N VAL A 125 -12.76 -26.62 -7.84
CA VAL A 125 -13.50 -25.82 -6.85
C VAL A 125 -13.96 -24.50 -7.48
N GLY A 126 -15.25 -24.43 -7.79
CA GLY A 126 -15.94 -23.21 -8.20
C GLY A 126 -15.39 -22.58 -9.49
N THR A 127 -16.08 -21.55 -9.96
CA THR A 127 -15.77 -20.85 -11.21
C THR A 127 -15.85 -19.33 -11.09
N HIS A 128 -16.74 -18.82 -10.26
CA HIS A 128 -17.02 -17.41 -10.04
C HIS A 128 -16.69 -17.04 -8.60
N MET A 129 -15.49 -16.51 -8.42
CA MET A 129 -14.98 -16.11 -7.12
C MET A 129 -15.64 -14.82 -6.63
N TYR A 130 -15.86 -14.72 -5.33
CA TYR A 130 -15.92 -13.44 -4.61
C TYR A 130 -14.72 -13.35 -3.65
N ASN A 131 -13.82 -12.40 -3.89
CA ASN A 131 -12.59 -12.26 -3.09
C ASN A 131 -12.58 -11.00 -2.22
N GLN A 132 -11.78 -11.05 -1.16
CA GLN A 132 -11.38 -9.87 -0.39
C GLN A 132 -10.70 -8.82 -1.31
N TYR A 133 -11.08 -7.55 -1.16
CA TYR A 133 -10.72 -6.45 -2.07
C TYR A 133 -9.20 -6.25 -2.22
N GLY A 134 -8.49 -6.18 -1.09
CA GLY A 134 -7.04 -6.02 -1.03
C GLY A 134 -6.27 -7.23 -1.58
N TRP A 135 -6.88 -8.41 -1.62
CA TRP A 135 -6.25 -9.62 -2.16
C TRP A 135 -6.40 -9.79 -3.67
N GLY A 136 -7.26 -9.01 -4.32
CA GLY A 136 -7.55 -9.17 -5.74
C GLY A 136 -6.32 -9.07 -6.64
N GLY A 137 -5.39 -8.15 -6.35
CA GLY A 137 -4.15 -8.03 -7.13
C GLY A 137 -3.27 -9.27 -7.02
N TYR A 138 -3.13 -9.79 -5.80
CA TYR A 138 -2.36 -11.02 -5.53
C TYR A 138 -2.99 -12.25 -6.20
N LEU A 139 -4.30 -12.43 -6.06
CA LEU A 139 -5.03 -13.57 -6.64
C LEU A 139 -5.02 -13.51 -8.17
N ALA A 140 -5.19 -12.32 -8.76
CA ALA A 140 -5.08 -12.13 -10.20
C ALA A 140 -3.68 -12.49 -10.71
N TYR A 141 -2.63 -12.02 -10.02
CA TYR A 141 -1.25 -12.39 -10.35
C TYR A 141 -1.01 -13.91 -10.25
N ARG A 142 -1.53 -14.55 -9.20
CA ARG A 142 -1.33 -15.98 -8.93
C ARG A 142 -2.00 -16.89 -9.95
N PHE A 143 -3.18 -16.52 -10.44
CA PHE A 143 -4.01 -17.41 -11.24
C PHE A 143 -4.20 -17.00 -12.70
N TYR A 144 -3.75 -15.83 -13.13
CA TYR A 144 -3.84 -15.45 -14.55
C TYR A 144 -3.08 -16.47 -15.43
N PRO A 145 -3.65 -16.95 -16.58
CA PRO A 145 -4.91 -16.54 -17.22
C PRO A 145 -6.11 -17.49 -16.97
N GLN A 146 -6.13 -18.26 -15.87
CA GLN A 146 -7.16 -19.26 -15.58
C GLN A 146 -8.56 -18.62 -15.48
N LYS A 147 -9.50 -19.11 -16.29
CA LYS A 147 -10.86 -18.53 -16.40
C LYS A 147 -11.73 -18.78 -15.17
N ASN A 148 -11.57 -19.92 -14.51
CA ASN A 148 -12.28 -20.28 -13.27
C ASN A 148 -11.69 -19.62 -12.01
N ARG A 149 -10.70 -18.72 -12.16
CA ARG A 149 -10.01 -18.03 -11.07
C ARG A 149 -9.99 -16.52 -11.26
N GLN A 150 -10.89 -15.99 -12.09
CA GLN A 150 -11.02 -14.55 -12.25
C GLN A 150 -11.46 -13.93 -10.92
N VAL A 151 -10.78 -12.84 -10.55
CA VAL A 151 -11.12 -12.09 -9.33
C VAL A 151 -12.41 -11.31 -9.54
N PHE A 152 -13.21 -11.22 -8.50
CA PHE A 152 -14.40 -10.37 -8.46
C PHE A 152 -14.01 -8.89 -8.53
N ILE A 153 -12.99 -8.53 -7.77
CA ILE A 153 -12.52 -7.16 -7.60
C ILE A 153 -11.04 -7.15 -7.23
N PHE A 154 -10.34 -6.06 -7.55
CA PHE A 154 -8.99 -5.81 -7.05
C PHE A 154 -8.77 -4.32 -6.74
N GLY A 155 -7.69 -4.03 -6.02
CA GLY A 155 -7.40 -2.76 -5.33
C GLY A 155 -7.38 -1.45 -6.14
N GLU A 156 -7.71 -1.47 -7.42
CA GLU A 156 -7.73 -0.30 -8.30
C GLU A 156 -9.17 0.19 -8.54
N ALA A 157 -9.77 0.84 -7.53
CA ALA A 157 -11.16 1.30 -7.56
C ALA A 157 -11.53 2.08 -8.83
N ALA A 158 -10.62 2.90 -9.35
CA ALA A 158 -10.83 3.69 -10.56
C ALA A 158 -11.13 2.84 -11.82
N LEU A 159 -10.73 1.57 -11.83
CA LEU A 159 -10.98 0.64 -12.95
C LEU A 159 -12.26 -0.19 -12.79
N MET A 160 -12.84 -0.25 -11.58
CA MET A 160 -13.94 -1.17 -11.24
C MET A 160 -15.32 -0.57 -11.53
N GLY A 161 -15.43 0.77 -11.49
CA GLY A 161 -16.69 1.48 -11.65
C GLY A 161 -17.56 1.48 -10.40
N ASP A 162 -18.34 2.54 -10.21
CA ASP A 162 -19.07 2.81 -8.97
C ASP A 162 -20.05 1.70 -8.60
N GLN A 163 -20.73 1.11 -9.59
CA GLN A 163 -21.73 0.07 -9.33
C GLN A 163 -21.10 -1.19 -8.71
N LEU A 164 -19.98 -1.68 -9.25
CA LEU A 164 -19.31 -2.87 -8.72
C LEU A 164 -18.75 -2.61 -7.32
N LEU A 165 -18.24 -1.40 -7.07
CA LEU A 165 -17.76 -0.99 -5.75
C LEU A 165 -18.90 -0.95 -4.72
N ASN A 166 -20.06 -0.41 -5.08
CA ASN A 166 -21.24 -0.39 -4.21
C ASN A 166 -21.78 -1.80 -3.96
N ASP A 167 -21.90 -2.63 -5.01
CA ASP A 167 -22.34 -4.03 -4.87
C ASP A 167 -21.38 -4.82 -3.95
N TYR A 168 -20.07 -4.59 -4.09
CA TYR A 168 -19.05 -5.16 -3.20
C TYR A 168 -19.23 -4.67 -1.76
N GLU A 169 -19.46 -3.37 -1.57
CA GLU A 169 -19.68 -2.78 -0.26
C GLU A 169 -20.92 -3.37 0.43
N ASP A 170 -22.00 -3.56 -0.33
CA ASP A 170 -23.25 -4.09 0.19
C ASP A 170 -23.11 -5.55 0.61
N VAL A 171 -22.31 -6.35 -0.11
CA VAL A 171 -21.98 -7.71 0.29
C VAL A 171 -21.08 -7.75 1.52
N GLN A 172 -19.99 -6.98 1.57
CA GLN A 172 -19.06 -7.02 2.72
C GLN A 172 -19.72 -6.50 4.02
N THR A 173 -20.66 -5.55 3.90
CA THR A 173 -21.40 -4.98 5.04
C THR A 173 -22.71 -5.70 5.34
N LEU A 174 -23.03 -6.76 4.60
CA LEU A 174 -24.21 -7.60 4.79
C LEU A 174 -25.53 -6.80 4.71
N ARG A 175 -25.63 -5.87 3.76
CA ARG A 175 -26.89 -5.18 3.48
C ARG A 175 -28.00 -6.16 3.08
N PRO A 176 -29.29 -5.83 3.24
CA PRO A 176 -30.39 -6.78 3.07
C PRO A 176 -30.39 -7.59 1.75
N ASP A 177 -29.81 -7.04 0.68
CA ASP A 177 -29.69 -7.60 -0.66
C ASP A 177 -28.37 -8.32 -0.96
N TRP A 178 -27.46 -8.48 0.02
CA TRP A 178 -26.14 -9.10 -0.18
C TRP A 178 -26.20 -10.46 -0.91
N ARG A 179 -27.20 -11.28 -0.60
CA ARG A 179 -27.41 -12.58 -1.27
C ARG A 179 -27.76 -12.41 -2.73
N GLN A 180 -28.69 -11.50 -3.01
CA GLN A 180 -29.17 -11.24 -4.36
C GLN A 180 -28.04 -10.70 -5.24
N ILE A 181 -27.09 -9.96 -4.64
CA ILE A 181 -25.86 -9.54 -5.32
C ILE A 181 -25.00 -10.75 -5.67
N LEU A 182 -24.68 -11.62 -4.71
CA LEU A 182 -23.91 -12.84 -4.98
C LEU A 182 -24.58 -13.72 -6.04
N ASP A 183 -25.90 -13.84 -6.01
CA ASP A 183 -26.69 -14.60 -6.98
C ASP A 183 -26.64 -13.97 -8.38
N ARG A 184 -26.76 -12.64 -8.47
CA ARG A 184 -26.69 -11.88 -9.73
C ARG A 184 -25.35 -12.08 -10.43
N TYR A 185 -24.25 -12.11 -9.67
CA TYR A 185 -22.92 -12.34 -10.20
C TYR A 185 -22.57 -13.83 -10.35
N GLY A 186 -23.48 -14.74 -9.99
CA GLY A 186 -23.27 -16.18 -10.09
C GLY A 186 -22.15 -16.72 -9.19
N VAL A 187 -21.86 -16.04 -8.07
CA VAL A 187 -20.75 -16.40 -7.16
C VAL A 187 -20.98 -17.79 -6.59
N ASP A 188 -20.04 -18.69 -6.84
CA ASP A 188 -20.08 -20.08 -6.39
C ASP A 188 -18.97 -20.43 -5.38
N TYR A 189 -17.98 -19.55 -5.19
CA TYR A 189 -17.07 -19.63 -4.06
C TYR A 189 -16.58 -18.26 -3.57
N VAL A 190 -16.26 -18.18 -2.28
CA VAL A 190 -15.84 -16.96 -1.58
C VAL A 190 -14.46 -17.19 -0.97
N VAL A 191 -13.52 -16.27 -1.19
CA VAL A 191 -12.19 -16.25 -0.56
C VAL A 191 -12.07 -14.97 0.27
N TYR A 192 -12.12 -15.10 1.59
CA TYR A 192 -12.28 -13.94 2.47
C TYR A 192 -11.46 -14.02 3.74
N ASN A 193 -11.30 -12.89 4.44
CA ASN A 193 -10.67 -12.85 5.75
C ASN A 193 -11.42 -13.74 6.73
N LYS A 194 -10.68 -14.53 7.49
CA LYS A 194 -11.25 -15.26 8.63
C LYS A 194 -11.74 -14.29 9.69
N GLY A 195 -12.94 -14.56 10.23
CA GLY A 195 -13.51 -13.81 11.36
C GLY A 195 -14.20 -12.50 10.97
N GLU A 196 -14.16 -12.10 9.70
CA GLU A 196 -14.92 -10.95 9.20
C GLU A 196 -16.42 -11.27 9.06
N ALA A 197 -17.23 -10.21 9.02
CA ALA A 197 -18.68 -10.29 9.03
C ALA A 197 -19.24 -11.25 7.96
N LEU A 198 -18.81 -11.11 6.71
CA LEU A 198 -19.23 -12.01 5.61
C LEU A 198 -18.88 -13.47 5.89
N ALA A 199 -17.64 -13.77 6.28
CA ALA A 199 -17.20 -15.13 6.60
C ALA A 199 -18.03 -15.75 7.73
N ASN A 200 -18.29 -14.98 8.80
CA ASN A 200 -19.08 -15.45 9.93
C ASN A 200 -20.54 -15.72 9.54
N VAL A 201 -21.14 -14.89 8.67
CA VAL A 201 -22.49 -15.13 8.18
C VAL A 201 -22.55 -16.36 7.29
N LEU A 202 -21.60 -16.55 6.38
CA LEU A 202 -21.55 -17.74 5.51
C LEU A 202 -21.45 -19.04 6.31
N ALA A 203 -20.77 -19.04 7.46
CA ALA A 203 -20.72 -20.20 8.37
C ALA A 203 -22.10 -20.64 8.91
N THR A 204 -23.07 -19.72 8.93
CA THR A 204 -24.44 -19.99 9.39
C THR A 204 -25.39 -20.38 8.25
N GLN A 205 -24.91 -20.35 7.01
CA GLN A 205 -25.73 -20.60 5.84
C GLN A 205 -25.67 -22.05 5.38
N PRO A 206 -26.82 -22.73 5.17
CA PRO A 206 -26.83 -24.13 4.77
C PRO A 206 -26.39 -24.34 3.31
N ASP A 207 -26.47 -23.30 2.48
CA ASP A 207 -26.04 -23.31 1.08
C ASP A 207 -24.53 -23.07 0.91
N TRP A 208 -23.77 -22.85 1.99
CA TRP A 208 -22.32 -22.63 1.95
C TRP A 208 -21.57 -23.63 2.80
N THR A 209 -20.51 -24.21 2.24
CA THR A 209 -19.65 -25.18 2.92
C THR A 209 -18.24 -24.62 3.04
N LEU A 210 -17.69 -24.62 4.27
CA LEU A 210 -16.29 -24.27 4.52
C LEU A 210 -15.39 -25.40 4.00
N VAL A 211 -14.53 -25.10 3.04
CA VAL A 211 -13.61 -26.09 2.43
C VAL A 211 -12.14 -25.83 2.80
N TYR A 212 -11.82 -24.61 3.25
CA TYR A 212 -10.47 -24.24 3.67
C TYR A 212 -10.51 -23.17 4.76
N GLN A 213 -9.58 -23.25 5.72
CA GLN A 213 -9.35 -22.22 6.73
C GLN A 213 -7.90 -22.27 7.24
N ASP A 214 -7.25 -21.11 7.33
CA ASP A 214 -5.99 -20.93 8.05
C ASP A 214 -6.09 -19.78 9.09
N SER A 215 -4.99 -19.08 9.38
CA SER A 215 -4.99 -17.91 10.28
C SER A 215 -5.41 -16.60 9.59
N VAL A 216 -5.42 -16.55 8.26
CA VAL A 216 -5.63 -15.35 7.44
C VAL A 216 -6.96 -15.42 6.68
N ALA A 217 -7.22 -16.55 6.02
CA ALA A 217 -8.27 -16.70 5.03
C ALA A 217 -9.17 -17.93 5.29
N VAL A 218 -10.37 -17.83 4.75
CA VAL A 218 -11.35 -18.91 4.62
C VAL A 218 -11.80 -19.03 3.17
N ILE A 219 -12.17 -20.25 2.76
CA ILE A 219 -12.84 -20.50 1.49
C ILE A 219 -14.17 -21.18 1.77
N TYR A 220 -15.25 -20.53 1.31
CA TYR A 220 -16.59 -21.12 1.28
C TYR A 220 -16.96 -21.45 -0.15
N VAL A 221 -17.57 -22.61 -0.37
CA VAL A 221 -18.11 -23.04 -1.66
C VAL A 221 -19.60 -23.18 -1.53
N ARG A 222 -20.33 -22.64 -2.50
CA ARG A 222 -21.78 -22.74 -2.55
C ARG A 222 -22.17 -24.16 -2.96
N ALA A 223 -23.07 -24.78 -2.22
CA ALA A 223 -23.67 -26.04 -2.59
C ALA A 223 -24.45 -25.84 -3.91
N ILE A 224 -23.98 -26.46 -4.99
CA ILE A 224 -24.73 -26.48 -6.25
C ILE A 224 -26.07 -27.18 -5.95
N PRO A 225 -27.23 -26.57 -6.26
CA PRO A 225 -28.50 -27.26 -6.14
C PRO A 225 -28.41 -28.54 -6.95
N LYS A 226 -28.61 -29.70 -6.31
CA LYS A 226 -28.81 -30.94 -7.05
C LYS A 226 -30.09 -30.75 -7.87
N SER A 227 -29.92 -30.55 -9.17
CA SER A 227 -31.01 -30.61 -10.16
C SER A 227 -31.67 -31.98 -10.16
#